data_AF-A0A0F9ZBJ0-F1
#
_entry.id   AF-A0A0F9ZBJ0-F1
#
_cell.length_a   1.000
_cell.length_b   1.000
_cell.length_c   1.000
_cell.angle_alpha   90.00
_cell.angle_beta   90.00
_cell.angle_gamma   90.00
#
_symmetry.space_group_name_H-M   'P 1'
#
loop_
_entity.id
_entity.type
_entity.pdbx_description
1 polymer ?
#
loop_
_entity_poly.entity_id
_entity_poly.type
_entity_poly.pdbx_seq_one_letter_code
_entity_poly.pdbx_strand_id
1 'polypeptide(L)'
;MQKFTIFTIIFSFAVILVMAELIINDYLETQTSGYQNLQTSAINNKVFEKDDEKIEPEKEEKKQIVWTINDGLFAEAGISNVNAKKVDFNEKLFQLIDLVGVNNETSAKFNVFYNDSFAITINEFKMDSESGAIELYDFINREANNKAGIAINEDNSFGDASFYINNRDKKDAASLVVKIRNQIFAFEYKHSYHPMVKKVLEIM
;
A
#
# COMPACT_ATOMS: atom_id res chain seq x y z
N MET A 1 -51.91 18.84 -14.62
CA MET A 1 -50.74 18.00 -14.25
C MET A 1 -49.38 18.69 -14.47
N GLN A 2 -49.23 19.62 -15.42
CA GLN A 2 -47.94 20.32 -15.68
C GLN A 2 -47.29 21.03 -14.47
N LYS A 3 -48.08 21.56 -13.53
CA LYS A 3 -47.53 22.23 -12.32
C LYS A 3 -46.73 21.28 -11.42
N PHE A 4 -47.05 19.99 -11.43
CA PHE A 4 -46.33 18.98 -10.66
C PHE A 4 -44.97 18.64 -11.28
N THR A 5 -44.91 18.56 -12.62
CA THR A 5 -43.67 18.29 -13.37
C THR A 5 -42.58 19.33 -13.14
N ILE A 6 -42.95 20.61 -13.10
CA ILE A 6 -42.01 21.71 -12.84
C ILE A 6 -41.39 21.58 -11.45
N PHE A 7 -42.19 21.20 -10.45
CA PHE A 7 -41.70 21.01 -9.08
C PHE A 7 -40.70 19.85 -9.00
N THR A 8 -40.96 18.72 -9.67
CA THR A 8 -40.05 17.57 -9.68
C THR A 8 -38.71 17.90 -10.33
N ILE A 9 -38.69 18.68 -11.41
CA ILE A 9 -37.45 19.09 -12.09
C ILE A 9 -36.60 19.99 -11.18
N ILE A 10 -37.22 20.97 -10.52
CA ILE A 10 -36.51 21.86 -9.60
C ILE A 10 -35.95 21.07 -8.41
N PHE A 11 -36.76 20.15 -7.86
CA PHE A 11 -36.33 19.32 -6.74
C PHE A 11 -35.16 18.39 -7.12
N SER A 12 -35.20 17.75 -8.29
CA SER A 12 -34.08 16.89 -8.72
C SER A 12 -32.81 17.69 -8.91
N PHE A 13 -32.91 18.92 -9.44
CA PHE A 13 -31.76 19.80 -9.62
C PHE A 13 -31.13 20.20 -8.28
N ALA A 14 -31.96 20.51 -7.28
CA ALA A 14 -31.47 20.82 -5.92
C ALA A 14 -30.74 19.64 -5.28
N VAL A 15 -31.27 18.41 -5.42
CA VAL A 15 -30.62 17.20 -4.88
C VAL A 15 -29.26 16.94 -5.54
N ILE A 16 -29.15 17.13 -6.86
CA ILE A 16 -27.88 16.97 -7.59
C ILE A 16 -26.84 17.98 -7.11
N LEU A 17 -27.24 19.24 -6.88
CA LEU A 17 -26.32 20.27 -6.37
C LEU A 17 -25.78 19.94 -4.98
N VAL A 18 -26.64 19.48 -4.06
CA VAL A 18 -26.22 19.10 -2.70
C VAL A 18 -25.28 17.89 -2.73
N MET A 19 -25.56 16.89 -3.57
CA MET A 19 -24.67 15.74 -3.74
C MET A 19 -23.32 16.13 -4.35
N ALA A 20 -23.31 17.05 -5.31
CA ALA A 20 -22.07 17.57 -5.89
C ALA A 20 -21.22 18.31 -4.84
N GLU A 21 -21.86 19.13 -3.99
CA GLU A 21 -21.18 19.83 -2.89
C GLU A 21 -20.58 18.85 -1.87
N LEU A 22 -21.31 17.80 -1.50
CA LEU A 22 -20.80 16.75 -0.61
C LEU A 22 -19.57 16.05 -1.18
N ILE A 23 -19.61 15.65 -2.45
CA ILE A 23 -18.49 14.96 -3.11
C ILE A 23 -17.27 15.90 -3.22
N ILE A 24 -17.48 17.17 -3.56
CA ILE A 24 -16.37 18.15 -3.68
C ILE A 24 -15.73 18.41 -2.33
N ASN A 25 -16.51 18.57 -1.26
CA ASN A 25 -15.97 18.80 0.08
C ASN A 25 -15.19 17.59 0.60
N ASP A 26 -15.72 16.37 0.41
CA ASP A 26 -15.03 15.13 0.80
C ASP A 26 -13.69 14.96 0.05
N TYR A 27 -13.68 15.31 -1.24
CA TYR A 27 -12.47 15.24 -2.06
C TYR A 27 -11.42 16.32 -1.71
N LEU A 28 -11.86 17.54 -1.37
CA LEU A 28 -10.94 18.64 -1.03
C LEU A 28 -10.40 18.53 0.39
N GLU A 29 -11.22 18.13 1.36
CA GLU A 29 -10.81 18.01 2.77
C GLU A 29 -9.75 16.91 2.96
N THR A 30 -9.82 15.87 2.13
CA THR A 30 -8.82 14.78 2.12
C THR A 30 -7.44 15.25 1.65
N GLN A 31 -7.33 16.26 0.76
CA GLN A 31 -6.03 16.76 0.29
C GLN A 31 -5.37 17.79 1.23
N THR A 32 -6.14 18.54 2.01
CA THR A 32 -5.59 19.54 2.94
C THR A 32 -5.14 18.97 4.28
N SER A 33 -5.63 17.79 4.67
CA SER A 33 -5.29 17.17 5.97
C SER A 33 -3.91 16.50 6.01
N GLY A 34 -3.27 16.28 4.85
CA GLY A 34 -1.95 15.65 4.75
C GLY A 34 -0.73 16.56 4.94
N TYR A 35 -0.90 17.89 4.95
CA TYR A 35 0.24 18.83 4.88
C TYR A 35 0.33 19.89 5.99
N GLN A 36 -0.58 19.92 6.98
CA GLN A 36 -0.57 20.99 8.02
C GLN A 36 0.13 20.66 9.34
N ASN A 37 0.80 19.50 9.49
CA ASN A 37 1.58 19.20 10.71
C ASN A 37 3.08 19.52 10.62
N LEU A 38 3.49 20.46 9.76
CA LEU A 38 4.87 20.94 9.69
C LEU A 38 4.91 22.46 9.48
N GLN A 39 4.48 23.25 10.47
CA GLN A 39 5.01 24.60 10.79
C GLN A 39 4.08 25.35 11.76
N THR A 40 4.26 25.16 13.07
CA THR A 40 4.12 26.26 14.04
C THR A 40 4.89 25.95 15.32
N SER A 41 6.22 26.10 15.26
CA SER A 41 7.05 26.25 16.46
C SER A 41 8.05 27.38 16.21
N ALA A 42 7.54 28.61 16.21
CA ALA A 42 8.38 29.79 16.28
C ALA A 42 7.67 30.87 17.10
N ILE A 43 8.31 31.20 18.23
CA ILE A 43 8.23 32.46 18.97
C ILE A 43 7.03 32.57 19.94
N ASN A 44 7.27 32.11 21.17
CA ASN A 44 6.93 32.94 22.33
C ASN A 44 7.92 32.66 23.48
N ASN A 45 9.01 33.43 23.50
CA ASN A 45 9.92 33.52 24.63
C ASN A 45 9.20 34.24 25.77
N LYS A 46 8.56 33.48 26.66
CA LYS A 46 8.25 33.92 28.01
C LYS A 46 9.17 33.16 28.95
N VAL A 47 10.19 33.87 29.41
CA VAL A 47 11.14 33.44 30.43
C VAL A 47 10.35 33.05 31.68
N PHE A 48 10.16 31.74 31.87
CA PHE A 48 9.84 31.15 33.15
C PHE A 48 11.13 30.47 33.62
N GLU A 49 11.78 31.07 34.61
CA GLU A 49 12.67 30.35 35.52
C GLU A 49 11.81 29.25 36.15
N LYS A 50 12.06 28.02 35.69
CA LYS A 50 11.37 26.82 36.14
C LYS A 50 12.46 25.89 36.64
N ASP A 51 12.31 25.48 37.89
CA ASP A 51 13.22 24.59 38.61
C ASP A 51 13.67 23.42 37.74
N ASP A 52 14.99 23.18 37.72
CA ASP A 52 15.68 22.11 37.01
C ASP A 52 15.28 20.74 37.57
N GLU A 53 14.04 20.32 37.31
CA GLU A 53 13.64 18.94 37.44
C GLU A 53 14.28 18.18 36.28
N LYS A 54 15.30 17.40 36.62
CA LYS A 54 16.08 16.57 35.71
C LYS A 54 15.17 15.48 35.12
N ILE A 55 14.42 15.83 34.08
CA ILE A 55 13.60 14.88 33.30
C ILE A 55 14.59 13.90 32.65
N GLU A 56 14.70 12.70 33.21
CA GLU A 56 15.39 11.60 32.55
C GLU A 56 14.70 11.37 31.20
N PRO A 57 15.44 11.35 30.08
CA PRO A 57 14.84 11.10 28.77
C PRO A 57 14.19 9.72 28.80
N GLU A 58 12.86 9.71 28.66
CA GLU A 58 12.07 8.52 28.50
C GLU A 58 12.64 7.75 27.32
N LYS A 59 13.20 6.56 27.58
CA LYS A 59 13.75 5.71 26.54
C LYS A 59 12.60 5.27 25.65
N GLU A 60 12.47 5.89 24.49
CA GLU A 60 11.59 5.39 23.43
C GLU A 60 11.96 3.94 23.12
N GLU A 61 11.14 3.01 23.58
CA GLU A 61 11.25 1.61 23.21
C GLU A 61 10.95 1.50 21.71
N LYS A 62 12.01 1.28 20.91
CA LYS A 62 11.87 1.03 19.48
C LYS A 62 11.01 -0.22 19.29
N LYS A 63 9.75 -0.02 18.93
CA LYS A 63 8.80 -1.08 18.58
C LYS A 63 9.41 -1.92 17.46
N GLN A 64 9.75 -3.18 17.76
CA GLN A 64 10.29 -4.09 16.75
C GLN A 64 9.21 -4.39 15.72
N ILE A 65 9.45 -4.01 14.47
CA ILE A 65 8.56 -4.31 13.35
C ILE A 65 8.71 -5.79 13.01
N VAL A 66 7.65 -6.57 13.27
CA VAL A 66 7.57 -7.99 12.88
C VAL A 66 7.07 -8.06 11.44
N TRP A 67 7.85 -8.64 10.54
CA TRP A 67 7.50 -8.84 9.13
C TRP A 67 6.70 -10.12 8.93
N THR A 68 5.70 -10.07 8.04
CA THR A 68 4.87 -11.23 7.73
C THR A 68 5.68 -12.25 6.95
N ILE A 69 6.54 -11.79 6.03
CA ILE A 69 7.43 -12.66 5.26
C ILE A 69 8.60 -13.12 6.11
N ASN A 70 8.62 -14.42 6.42
CA ASN A 70 9.72 -15.12 7.10
C ASN A 70 9.73 -16.60 6.70
N ASP A 71 10.77 -17.34 7.08
CA ASP A 71 10.90 -18.77 6.74
C ASP A 71 9.75 -19.64 7.29
N GLY A 72 9.17 -19.24 8.44
CA GLY A 72 8.04 -19.91 9.07
C GLY A 72 6.77 -19.90 8.21
N LEU A 73 6.48 -18.78 7.55
CA LEU A 73 5.35 -18.66 6.63
C LEU A 73 5.40 -19.75 5.53
N PHE A 74 6.57 -19.97 4.93
CA PHE A 74 6.70 -20.98 3.87
C PHE A 74 6.58 -22.41 4.42
N ALA A 75 7.08 -22.66 5.62
CA ALA A 75 6.92 -23.94 6.29
C ALA A 75 5.45 -24.24 6.61
N GLU A 76 4.69 -23.24 7.08
CA GLU A 76 3.24 -23.34 7.34
C GLU A 76 2.44 -23.63 6.06
N ALA A 77 2.86 -23.06 4.92
CA ALA A 77 2.30 -23.36 3.60
C ALA A 77 2.68 -24.75 3.06
N GLY A 78 3.42 -25.55 3.84
CA GLY A 78 3.89 -26.88 3.46
C GLY A 78 4.99 -26.86 2.39
N ILE A 79 5.78 -25.78 2.34
CA ILE A 79 6.89 -25.61 1.40
C ILE A 79 8.20 -25.71 2.18
N SER A 80 8.92 -26.82 1.99
CA SER A 80 10.24 -27.04 2.58
C SER A 80 11.37 -26.43 1.74
N ASN A 81 12.57 -26.31 2.33
CA ASN A 81 13.79 -25.83 1.67
C ASN A 81 13.67 -24.40 1.09
N VAL A 82 12.94 -23.54 1.81
CA VAL A 82 12.83 -22.12 1.48
C VAL A 82 13.69 -21.30 2.45
N ASN A 83 14.35 -20.29 1.91
CA ASN A 83 15.07 -19.29 2.68
C ASN A 83 14.70 -17.90 2.17
N ALA A 84 14.10 -17.08 3.03
CA ALA A 84 13.73 -15.70 2.75
C ALA A 84 14.77 -14.75 3.33
N LYS A 85 15.47 -14.02 2.45
CA LYS A 85 16.48 -13.03 2.84
C LYS A 85 15.94 -11.63 2.63
N LYS A 86 15.85 -10.86 3.71
CA LYS A 86 15.59 -9.42 3.63
C LYS A 86 16.74 -8.73 2.89
N VAL A 87 16.41 -7.83 1.97
CA VAL A 87 17.34 -7.01 1.20
C VAL A 87 16.88 -5.56 1.20
N ASP A 88 17.79 -4.64 0.87
CA ASP A 88 17.45 -3.23 0.80
C ASP A 88 16.42 -2.98 -0.31
N PHE A 89 15.37 -2.24 0.05
CA PHE A 89 14.36 -1.80 -0.88
C PHE A 89 14.76 -0.45 -1.46
N ASN A 90 14.89 -0.37 -2.78
CA ASN A 90 15.35 0.81 -3.50
C ASN A 90 14.20 1.68 -4.03
N GLU A 91 13.03 1.61 -3.37
CA GLU A 91 11.82 2.37 -3.71
C GLU A 91 11.30 2.15 -5.14
N LYS A 92 11.76 1.09 -5.82
CA LYS A 92 11.30 0.72 -7.16
C LYS A 92 10.65 -0.65 -7.17
N LEU A 93 9.36 -0.66 -7.44
CA LEU A 93 8.59 -1.88 -7.54
C LEU A 93 8.64 -2.44 -8.98
N PHE A 94 8.99 -3.72 -9.12
CA PHE A 94 9.16 -4.43 -10.39
C PHE A 94 10.14 -3.78 -11.39
N GLN A 95 11.01 -2.89 -10.91
CA GLN A 95 11.87 -2.00 -11.72
C GLN A 95 11.10 -1.02 -12.63
N LEU A 96 9.80 -0.86 -12.37
CA LEU A 96 8.88 -0.15 -13.27
C LEU A 96 8.22 1.04 -12.57
N ILE A 97 7.79 0.84 -11.33
CA ILE A 97 6.98 1.80 -10.57
C ILE A 97 7.88 2.44 -9.53
N ASP A 98 7.95 3.77 -9.55
CA ASP A 98 8.71 4.55 -8.59
C ASP A 98 7.81 4.88 -7.41
N LEU A 99 8.24 4.52 -6.20
CA LEU A 99 7.54 4.77 -4.95
C LEU A 99 8.16 5.93 -4.16
N VAL A 100 9.10 6.69 -4.75
CA VAL A 100 9.68 7.87 -4.11
C VAL A 100 8.57 8.84 -3.72
N GLY A 101 8.55 9.25 -2.45
CA GLY A 101 7.58 10.19 -1.90
C GLY A 101 6.21 9.60 -1.58
N VAL A 102 6.01 8.30 -1.79
CA VAL A 102 4.83 7.60 -1.27
C VAL A 102 5.02 7.42 0.23
N ASN A 103 4.12 7.98 1.03
CA ASN A 103 4.19 7.88 2.48
C ASN A 103 3.85 6.46 2.92
N ASN A 104 4.86 5.59 2.99
CA ASN A 104 4.77 4.28 3.60
C ASN A 104 5.45 4.30 4.98
N GLU A 105 4.76 3.80 5.99
CA GLU A 105 5.30 3.78 7.34
C GLU A 105 6.50 2.81 7.40
N THR A 106 6.31 1.61 6.84
CA THR A 106 7.35 0.59 6.79
C THR A 106 7.26 -0.24 5.51
N SER A 107 8.40 -0.44 4.85
CA SER A 107 8.53 -1.33 3.71
C SER A 107 9.73 -2.26 3.85
N ALA A 108 9.61 -3.46 3.28
CA ALA A 108 10.69 -4.43 3.21
C ALA A 108 10.65 -5.20 1.90
N LYS A 109 11.84 -5.57 1.41
CA LYS A 109 12.01 -6.45 0.26
C LYS A 109 12.66 -7.75 0.70
N PHE A 110 12.16 -8.86 0.17
CA PHE A 110 12.65 -10.20 0.45
C PHE A 110 12.98 -10.90 -0.86
N ASN A 111 14.14 -11.55 -0.91
CA ASN A 111 14.49 -12.51 -1.94
C ASN A 111 14.33 -13.91 -1.37
N VAL A 112 13.47 -14.70 -2.00
CA VAL A 112 13.13 -16.06 -1.59
C VAL A 112 13.88 -17.04 -2.47
N PHE A 113 14.60 -17.95 -1.83
CA PHE A 113 15.35 -19.03 -2.48
C PHE A 113 14.66 -20.36 -2.19
N TYR A 114 14.46 -21.18 -3.22
CA TYR A 114 13.92 -22.53 -3.12
C TYR A 114 14.95 -23.53 -3.64
N ASN A 115 15.37 -24.48 -2.81
CA ASN A 115 16.49 -25.38 -3.09
C ASN A 115 17.74 -24.60 -3.58
N ASP A 116 18.14 -23.59 -2.82
CA ASP A 116 19.28 -22.69 -3.09
C ASP A 116 19.22 -21.88 -4.39
N SER A 117 18.11 -21.96 -5.13
CA SER A 117 17.88 -21.20 -6.36
C SER A 117 16.95 -20.02 -6.10
N PHE A 118 17.27 -18.85 -6.66
CA PHE A 118 16.38 -17.69 -6.57
C PHE A 118 15.03 -17.99 -7.23
N ALA A 119 13.94 -17.78 -6.48
CA ALA A 119 12.59 -18.13 -6.90
C ALA A 119 11.66 -16.93 -7.01
N ILE A 120 11.57 -16.11 -5.96
CA ILE A 120 10.57 -15.04 -5.81
C ILE A 120 11.22 -13.80 -5.19
N THR A 121 10.85 -12.62 -5.66
CA THR A 121 11.01 -11.36 -4.92
C THR A 121 9.66 -10.97 -4.33
N ILE A 122 9.61 -10.64 -3.04
CA ILE A 122 8.40 -10.17 -2.36
C ILE A 122 8.70 -8.80 -1.75
N ASN A 123 7.86 -7.81 -2.03
CA ASN A 123 7.89 -6.54 -1.32
C ASN A 123 6.66 -6.48 -0.42
N GLU A 124 6.87 -6.17 0.85
CA GLU A 124 5.83 -6.02 1.87
C GLU A 124 5.78 -4.56 2.30
N PHE A 125 4.59 -3.97 2.25
CA PHE A 125 4.31 -2.61 2.72
C PHE A 125 3.28 -2.69 3.83
N LYS A 126 3.58 -2.09 4.99
CA LYS A 126 2.61 -1.94 6.08
C LYS A 126 2.23 -0.48 6.20
N MET A 127 0.93 -0.25 6.24
CA MET A 127 0.33 1.07 6.35
C MET A 127 -0.30 1.23 7.74
N ASP A 128 -0.36 2.47 8.23
CA ASP A 128 -1.00 2.80 9.51
C ASP A 128 -2.50 2.43 9.55
N SER A 129 -3.15 2.45 8.38
CA SER A 129 -4.59 2.23 8.23
C SER A 129 -4.92 1.45 6.96
N GLU A 130 -6.12 0.89 6.94
CA GLU A 130 -6.65 0.22 5.74
C GLU A 130 -6.85 1.20 4.58
N SER A 131 -7.29 2.44 4.85
CA SER A 131 -7.41 3.49 3.84
C SER A 131 -6.07 3.79 3.18
N GLY A 132 -4.98 3.88 3.94
CA GLY A 132 -3.63 4.06 3.39
C GLY A 132 -3.20 2.89 2.49
N ALA A 133 -3.57 1.66 2.84
CA ALA A 133 -3.31 0.51 1.98
C ALA A 133 -4.11 0.55 0.67
N ILE A 134 -5.38 0.98 0.71
CA ILE A 134 -6.19 1.21 -0.49
C ILE A 134 -5.54 2.28 -1.38
N GLU A 135 -5.15 3.42 -0.81
CA GLU A 135 -4.48 4.49 -1.56
C GLU A 135 -3.19 4.02 -2.24
N LEU A 136 -2.36 3.25 -1.52
CA LEU A 136 -1.14 2.67 -2.06
C LEU A 136 -1.42 1.65 -3.18
N TYR A 137 -2.41 0.77 -2.98
CA TYR A 137 -2.82 -0.20 -3.99
C TYR A 137 -3.27 0.48 -5.28
N ASP A 138 -4.14 1.48 -5.16
CA ASP A 138 -4.66 2.25 -6.30
C ASP A 138 -3.56 3.08 -6.98
N PHE A 139 -2.63 3.62 -6.20
CA PHE A 139 -1.45 4.30 -6.72
C PHE A 139 -0.60 3.36 -7.58
N ILE A 140 -0.26 2.17 -7.07
CA ILE A 140 0.53 1.17 -7.80
C ILE A 140 -0.18 0.78 -9.10
N ASN A 141 -1.49 0.51 -9.03
CA ASN A 141 -2.32 0.14 -10.18
C ASN A 141 -2.29 1.23 -11.27
N ARG A 142 -2.58 2.47 -10.88
CA ARG A 142 -2.60 3.63 -11.77
C ARG A 142 -1.23 3.89 -12.39
N GLU A 143 -0.16 3.87 -11.60
CA GLU A 143 1.20 4.06 -12.11
C GLU A 143 1.60 2.98 -13.10
N ALA A 144 1.21 1.73 -12.86
CA ALA A 144 1.49 0.62 -13.76
C ALA A 144 0.71 0.76 -15.09
N ASN A 145 -0.58 1.12 -15.04
CA ASN A 145 -1.41 1.37 -16.22
C ASN A 145 -0.87 2.52 -17.11
N ASN A 146 -0.18 3.48 -16.50
CA ASN A 146 0.43 4.60 -17.24
C ASN A 146 1.73 4.22 -17.98
N LYS A 147 2.27 3.01 -17.80
CA LYS A 147 3.51 2.58 -18.47
C LYS A 147 3.21 1.89 -19.79
N ALA A 148 3.91 2.31 -20.84
CA ALA A 148 3.81 1.68 -22.16
C ALA A 148 4.24 0.21 -22.11
N GLY A 149 3.48 -0.67 -22.77
CA GLY A 149 3.79 -2.12 -22.84
C GLY A 149 3.39 -2.92 -21.60
N ILE A 150 2.70 -2.29 -20.64
CA ILE A 150 2.11 -2.93 -19.48
C ILE A 150 0.61 -3.11 -19.68
N ALA A 151 0.09 -4.26 -19.26
CA ALA A 151 -1.34 -4.52 -19.16
C ALA A 151 -1.69 -5.01 -17.75
N ILE A 152 -2.69 -4.40 -17.13
CA ILE A 152 -3.21 -4.80 -15.82
C ILE A 152 -4.36 -5.78 -16.01
N ASN A 153 -4.39 -6.83 -15.18
CA ASN A 153 -5.49 -7.78 -15.11
C ASN A 153 -5.95 -7.92 -13.65
N GLU A 154 -7.10 -7.34 -13.33
CA GLU A 154 -7.77 -7.53 -12.05
C GLU A 154 -8.21 -8.99 -11.93
N ASP A 155 -7.79 -9.64 -10.85
CA ASP A 155 -8.09 -11.06 -10.59
C ASP A 155 -8.92 -11.19 -9.32
N ASN A 156 -8.60 -10.42 -8.27
CA ASN A 156 -9.28 -10.41 -6.98
C ASN A 156 -9.50 -11.81 -6.37
N SER A 157 -8.69 -12.79 -6.77
CA SER A 157 -8.75 -14.16 -6.27
C SER A 157 -7.91 -14.35 -5.01
N PHE A 158 -7.06 -13.38 -4.68
CA PHE A 158 -6.22 -13.35 -3.49
C PHE A 158 -6.49 -12.11 -2.65
N GLY A 159 -6.46 -12.29 -1.32
CA GLY A 159 -6.61 -11.22 -0.35
C GLY A 159 -7.96 -10.49 -0.47
N ASP A 160 -7.95 -9.20 -0.11
CA ASP A 160 -9.11 -8.32 -0.25
C ASP A 160 -9.23 -7.78 -1.69
N ALA A 161 -8.07 -7.58 -2.35
CA ALA A 161 -7.97 -7.14 -3.74
C ALA A 161 -6.65 -7.62 -4.34
N SER A 162 -6.64 -7.96 -5.63
CA SER A 162 -5.41 -8.32 -6.34
C SER A 162 -5.47 -8.10 -7.85
N PHE A 163 -4.33 -7.71 -8.42
CA PHE A 163 -4.14 -7.62 -9.87
C PHE A 163 -2.76 -8.12 -10.31
N TYR A 164 -2.71 -8.60 -11.55
CA TYR A 164 -1.47 -8.92 -12.24
C TYR A 164 -1.00 -7.74 -13.10
N ILE A 165 0.31 -7.53 -13.13
CA ILE A 165 1.01 -6.63 -14.04
C ILE A 165 1.70 -7.46 -15.11
N ASN A 166 1.15 -7.45 -16.32
CA ASN A 166 1.71 -8.16 -17.46
C ASN A 166 2.64 -7.23 -18.24
N ASN A 167 3.95 -7.50 -18.17
CA ASN A 167 4.96 -6.77 -18.93
C ASN A 167 5.31 -7.53 -20.22
N ARG A 168 5.11 -6.87 -21.38
CA ARG A 168 5.39 -7.46 -22.71
C ARG A 168 6.83 -7.96 -22.88
N ASP A 169 7.79 -7.35 -22.17
CA ASP A 169 9.22 -7.68 -22.25
C ASP A 169 9.62 -8.79 -21.26
N LYS A 170 8.80 -9.11 -20.25
CA LYS A 170 9.06 -10.13 -19.23
C LYS A 170 8.06 -11.28 -19.29
N LYS A 171 7.99 -11.98 -20.43
CA LYS A 171 6.97 -13.03 -20.68
C LYS A 171 7.04 -14.24 -19.74
N ASP A 172 8.21 -14.52 -19.16
CA ASP A 172 8.41 -15.68 -18.29
C ASP A 172 8.18 -15.38 -16.80
N ALA A 173 7.89 -14.12 -16.45
CA ALA A 173 7.63 -13.69 -15.09
C ALA A 173 6.21 -13.19 -14.90
N ALA A 174 5.67 -13.44 -13.71
CA ALA A 174 4.43 -12.85 -13.22
C ALA A 174 4.78 -11.79 -12.17
N SER A 175 4.08 -10.66 -12.25
CA SER A 175 4.09 -9.61 -11.23
C SER A 175 2.67 -9.51 -10.65
N LEU A 176 2.50 -9.85 -9.38
CA LEU A 176 1.21 -9.90 -8.69
C LEU A 176 1.23 -8.93 -7.52
N VAL A 177 0.22 -8.07 -7.41
CA VAL A 177 0.00 -7.19 -6.27
C VAL A 177 -1.24 -7.66 -5.53
N VAL A 178 -1.14 -7.80 -4.21
CA VAL A 178 -2.23 -8.26 -3.34
C VAL A 178 -2.35 -7.31 -2.15
N LYS A 179 -3.57 -6.87 -1.86
CA LYS A 179 -3.93 -6.18 -0.62
C LYS A 179 -4.52 -7.17 0.37
N ILE A 180 -4.02 -7.14 1.62
CA ILE A 180 -4.61 -7.85 2.75
C ILE A 180 -4.64 -6.90 3.94
N ARG A 181 -5.84 -6.48 4.36
CA ARG A 181 -6.09 -5.46 5.38
C ARG A 181 -5.29 -4.18 5.09
N ASN A 182 -4.46 -3.75 6.02
CA ASN A 182 -3.57 -2.59 5.93
C ASN A 182 -2.18 -2.91 5.34
N GLN A 183 -2.03 -4.05 4.65
CA GLN A 183 -0.76 -4.47 4.06
C GLN A 183 -0.88 -4.71 2.56
N ILE A 184 0.16 -4.34 1.82
CA ILE A 184 0.32 -4.63 0.40
C ILE A 184 1.50 -5.56 0.21
N PHE A 185 1.29 -6.62 -0.57
CA PHE A 185 2.31 -7.56 -0.98
C PHE A 185 2.47 -7.52 -2.49
N ALA A 186 3.70 -7.41 -2.96
CA ALA A 186 4.01 -7.37 -4.38
C ALA A 186 5.04 -8.44 -4.72
N PHE A 187 4.60 -9.47 -5.43
CA PHE A 187 5.35 -10.67 -5.79
C PHE A 187 5.85 -10.57 -7.24
N GLU A 188 7.14 -10.84 -7.46
CA GLU A 188 7.74 -11.04 -8.79
C GLU A 188 8.36 -12.44 -8.84
N TYR A 189 7.91 -13.29 -9.75
CA TYR A 189 8.33 -14.69 -9.81
C TYR A 189 8.19 -15.29 -11.21
N LYS A 190 8.92 -16.37 -11.48
CA LYS A 190 8.71 -17.15 -12.72
C LYS A 190 7.40 -17.92 -12.65
N HIS A 191 6.68 -18.05 -13.76
CA HIS A 191 5.38 -18.76 -13.80
C HIS A 191 5.39 -20.17 -13.17
N SER A 192 6.52 -20.88 -13.22
CA SER A 192 6.70 -22.20 -12.57
C SER A 192 6.50 -22.17 -11.05
N TYR A 193 6.67 -21.03 -10.40
CA TYR A 193 6.48 -20.85 -8.96
C TYR A 193 5.08 -20.37 -8.59
N HIS A 194 4.16 -20.20 -9.55
CA HIS A 194 2.78 -19.78 -9.25
C HIS A 194 2.07 -20.67 -8.21
N PRO A 195 2.15 -22.02 -8.25
CA PRO A 195 1.55 -22.86 -7.22
C PRO A 195 2.12 -22.61 -5.81
N MET A 196 3.40 -22.25 -5.72
CA MET A 196 4.05 -21.91 -4.45
C MET A 196 3.50 -20.60 -3.89
N VAL A 197 3.42 -19.55 -4.74
CA VAL A 197 2.87 -18.25 -4.35
C VAL A 197 1.41 -18.37 -3.92
N LYS A 198 0.61 -19.16 -4.63
CA LYS A 198 -0.78 -19.43 -4.26
C LYS A 198 -0.91 -20.03 -2.87
N LYS A 199 -0.13 -21.07 -2.54
CA LYS A 199 -0.16 -21.69 -1.20
C LYS A 199 0.23 -20.72 -0.08
N VAL A 200 1.22 -19.86 -0.34
CA VAL A 200 1.62 -18.83 0.62
C VAL A 200 0.48 -17.83 0.83
N LEU A 201 -0.18 -17.38 -0.24
CA LEU A 201 -1.31 -16.46 -0.14
C LEU A 201 -2.54 -17.07 0.53
N GLU A 202 -2.75 -18.38 0.44
CA GLU A 202 -3.88 -19.08 1.09
C GLU A 202 -3.80 -19.08 2.63
N ILE A 203 -2.61 -18.86 3.20
CA ILE A 203 -2.40 -18.85 4.66
C ILE A 203 -2.16 -17.44 5.22
N MET A 204 -2.08 -16.42 4.37
CA MET A 204 -1.91 -15.01 4.74
C MET A 204 -3.27 -14.34 4.98
#